data_AF-A0A6J4KU88-F1
#
_entry.id   AF-A0A6J4KU88-F1
#
_cell.length_a   1.000
_cell.length_b   1.000
_cell.length_c   1.000
_cell.angle_alpha   90.00
_cell.angle_beta   90.00
_cell.angle_gamma   90.00
#
_symmetry.space_group_name_H-M   'P 1'
#
loop_
_entity.id
_entity.type
_entity.pdbx_description
1 polymer ?
#
loop_
_entity_poly.entity_id
_entity_poly.type
_entity_poly.pdbx_seq_one_letter_code
_entity_poly.pdbx_strand_id
1 'polypeptide(L)'
;MAEKRRQFTREFKLEAVRLIASGERKVEELARDLGVRADLLRGWMKQAEGRAGLKKEDVFPGNGKLTTRDEELRALRRELEEVKQERDFLKKAATYFAKGSR
;
A
#
# COMPACT_ATOMS: atom_id res chain seq x y z
N MET A 1 7.13 -31.31 -7.04
CA MET A 1 7.16 -30.15 -7.96
C MET A 1 6.24 -29.08 -7.37
N ALA A 2 6.71 -27.84 -7.20
CA ALA A 2 5.88 -26.79 -6.61
C ALA A 2 4.75 -26.41 -7.57
N GLU A 3 3.50 -26.58 -7.15
CA GLU A 3 2.34 -26.20 -7.94
C GLU A 3 2.33 -24.69 -8.18
N LYS A 4 2.08 -24.27 -9.44
CA LYS A 4 2.07 -22.87 -9.84
C LYS A 4 0.99 -22.13 -9.05
N ARG A 5 1.40 -21.19 -8.20
CA ARG A 5 0.45 -20.39 -7.39
C ARG A 5 -0.54 -19.67 -8.30
N ARG A 6 -1.83 -19.92 -8.12
CA ARG A 6 -2.91 -19.21 -8.83
C ARG A 6 -2.82 -17.71 -8.50
N GLN A 7 -2.86 -16.89 -9.55
CA GLN A 7 -2.92 -15.44 -9.42
C GLN A 7 -4.35 -14.99 -9.71
N PHE A 8 -4.86 -14.10 -8.87
CA PHE A 8 -6.19 -13.52 -9.00
C PHE A 8 -6.04 -12.03 -9.26
N THR A 9 -6.86 -11.51 -10.17
CA THR A 9 -6.91 -10.08 -10.49
C THR A 9 -7.42 -9.28 -9.29
N ARG A 10 -7.13 -7.98 -9.27
CA ARG A 10 -7.57 -7.08 -8.20
C ARG A 10 -9.09 -7.01 -8.16
N GLU A 11 -9.70 -6.88 -9.33
CA GLU A 11 -11.14 -6.78 -9.56
C GLU A 11 -11.85 -8.01 -8.98
N PHE A 12 -11.32 -9.20 -9.24
CA PHE A 12 -11.86 -10.45 -8.71
C PHE A 12 -11.84 -10.49 -7.17
N LYS A 13 -10.73 -10.06 -6.56
CA LYS A 13 -10.60 -10.03 -5.09
C LYS A 13 -11.56 -9.02 -4.46
N LEU A 14 -11.70 -7.84 -5.06
CA LEU A 14 -12.61 -6.80 -4.58
C LEU A 14 -14.06 -7.27 -4.64
N GLU A 15 -14.46 -7.90 -5.75
CA GLU A 15 -15.81 -8.42 -5.90
C GLU A 15 -16.11 -9.56 -4.93
N ALA A 16 -15.15 -10.47 -4.74
CA ALA A 16 -15.28 -11.54 -3.76
C ALA A 16 -15.46 -11.00 -2.32
N VAL A 17 -14.70 -9.97 -1.93
CA VAL A 17 -14.86 -9.31 -0.62
C VAL A 17 -16.20 -8.58 -0.54
N ARG A 18 -16.64 -7.90 -1.60
CA ARG A 18 -17.94 -7.21 -1.65
C ARG A 18 -19.10 -8.17 -1.42
N LEU A 19 -19.07 -9.34 -2.08
CA LEU A 19 -20.09 -10.37 -1.93
C LEU A 19 -20.17 -10.91 -0.51
N ILE A 20 -19.03 -11.12 0.17
CA ILE A 20 -19.05 -11.54 1.58
C ILE A 20 -19.57 -10.42 2.48
N ALA A 21 -19.11 -9.19 2.26
CA ALA A 21 -19.50 -8.03 3.06
C ALA A 21 -21.00 -7.69 2.94
N SER A 22 -21.64 -8.06 1.83
CA SER A 22 -23.10 -7.92 1.65
C SER A 22 -23.93 -8.80 2.60
N GLY A 23 -23.32 -9.82 3.21
CA GLY A 23 -23.99 -10.76 4.12
C GLY A 23 -24.88 -11.79 3.42
N GLU A 24 -24.92 -11.80 2.09
CA GLU A 24 -25.80 -12.70 1.31
C GLU A 24 -25.36 -14.17 1.36
N ARG A 25 -24.07 -14.45 1.60
CA ARG A 25 -23.50 -15.81 1.57
C ARG A 25 -22.42 -16.00 2.62
N LYS A 26 -22.28 -17.24 3.12
CA LYS A 26 -21.16 -17.61 4.00
C LYS A 26 -19.86 -17.70 3.21
N VAL A 27 -18.73 -17.48 3.90
CA VAL A 27 -17.38 -17.54 3.31
C VAL A 27 -17.12 -18.89 2.64
N GLU A 28 -17.58 -19.98 3.27
CA GLU A 28 -17.39 -21.35 2.81
C GLU A 28 -18.17 -21.66 1.54
N GLU A 29 -19.38 -21.11 1.42
CA GLU A 29 -20.24 -21.27 0.23
C GLU A 29 -19.63 -20.51 -0.94
N LEU A 30 -19.27 -19.24 -0.72
CA LEU A 30 -18.64 -18.42 -1.76
C LEU A 30 -17.28 -18.99 -2.18
N ALA A 31 -16.51 -19.55 -1.25
CA ALA A 31 -15.25 -20.24 -1.56
C ALA A 31 -15.44 -21.37 -2.57
N ARG A 32 -16.48 -22.19 -2.37
CA ARG A 32 -16.81 -23.31 -3.28
C ARG A 32 -17.27 -22.79 -4.63
N ASP A 33 -18.17 -21.81 -4.65
CA ASP A 33 -18.71 -21.21 -5.88
C ASP A 33 -17.59 -20.58 -6.74
N LEU A 34 -16.67 -19.88 -6.10
CA LEU A 34 -15.54 -19.21 -6.77
C LEU A 34 -14.35 -20.15 -7.05
N GLY A 35 -14.39 -21.40 -6.58
CA GLY A 35 -13.29 -22.36 -6.72
C GLY A 35 -11.99 -21.91 -6.03
N VAL A 36 -12.12 -21.16 -4.93
CA VAL A 36 -11.00 -20.64 -4.13
C VAL A 36 -11.01 -21.22 -2.72
N ARG A 37 -9.86 -21.19 -2.04
CA ARG A 37 -9.78 -21.64 -0.65
C ARG A 37 -10.44 -20.61 0.28
N ALA A 38 -11.22 -21.07 1.25
CA ALA A 38 -11.87 -20.20 2.24
C ALA A 38 -10.84 -19.35 3.02
N ASP A 39 -9.69 -19.92 3.40
CA ASP A 39 -8.60 -19.18 4.07
C ASP A 39 -8.11 -17.98 3.25
N LEU A 40 -8.08 -18.14 1.92
CA LEU A 40 -7.63 -17.09 1.01
C LEU A 40 -8.62 -15.94 0.98
N LEU A 41 -9.93 -16.25 0.95
CA LEU A 41 -11.00 -15.24 1.08
C LEU A 41 -10.94 -14.51 2.42
N ARG A 42 -10.72 -15.23 3.53
CA ARG A 42 -10.53 -14.61 4.85
C ARG A 42 -9.32 -13.67 4.88
N GLY A 43 -8.23 -14.06 4.23
CA GLY A 43 -7.06 -13.21 4.05
C GLY A 43 -7.37 -11.93 3.28
N TRP A 44 -8.15 -12.02 2.20
CA TRP A 44 -8.56 -10.84 1.42
C TRP A 44 -9.50 -9.92 2.20
N MET A 45 -10.43 -10.46 3.00
CA MET A 45 -11.27 -9.66 3.88
C MET A 45 -10.44 -8.88 4.90
N LYS A 46 -9.51 -9.55 5.60
CA LYS A 46 -8.62 -8.89 6.57
C LYS A 46 -7.75 -7.81 5.92
N GLN A 47 -7.27 -8.07 4.70
CA GLN A 47 -6.52 -7.08 3.93
C GLN A 47 -7.38 -5.88 3.54
N ALA A 48 -8.63 -6.11 3.14
CA ALA A 48 -9.57 -5.05 2.80
C ALA A 48 -9.97 -4.21 4.02
N GLU A 49 -10.23 -4.83 5.18
CA GLU A 49 -10.52 -4.14 6.43
C GLU A 49 -9.34 -3.28 6.91
N GLY A 50 -8.13 -3.84 6.95
CA GLY A 50 -6.93 -3.10 7.36
C GLY A 50 -6.55 -1.96 6.40
N ARG A 51 -7.19 -1.90 5.23
CA ARG A 51 -7.01 -0.87 4.20
C ARG A 51 -8.31 -0.14 3.89
N ALA A 52 -9.30 -0.23 4.78
CA ALA A 52 -10.56 0.47 4.64
C ALA A 52 -10.29 1.99 4.55
N GLY A 53 -10.93 2.65 3.58
CA GLY A 53 -10.74 4.07 3.30
C GLY A 53 -9.59 4.40 2.34
N LEU A 54 -8.77 3.42 1.94
CA LEU A 54 -7.86 3.59 0.80
C LEU A 54 -8.61 3.45 -0.53
N LYS A 55 -8.03 3.97 -1.62
CA LYS A 55 -8.60 3.79 -2.96
C LYS A 55 -8.58 2.30 -3.32
N LYS A 56 -9.51 1.86 -4.18
CA LYS A 56 -9.65 0.44 -4.59
C LYS A 56 -8.36 -0.12 -5.19
N GLU A 57 -7.54 0.75 -5.77
CA GLU A 57 -6.23 0.50 -6.36
C GLU A 57 -5.20 0.04 -5.31
N ASP A 58 -5.30 0.57 -4.09
CA ASP A 58 -4.34 0.35 -3.01
C ASP A 58 -4.73 -0.80 -2.07
N VAL A 59 -5.97 -1.30 -2.17
CA VAL A 59 -6.44 -2.42 -1.35
C VAL A 59 -5.65 -3.69 -1.69
N PHE A 60 -5.45 -3.95 -3.00
CA PHE A 60 -4.67 -5.08 -3.51
C PHE A 60 -3.61 -4.63 -4.55
N PRO A 61 -2.50 -4.00 -4.12
CA PRO A 61 -1.48 -3.45 -5.01
C PRO A 61 -0.63 -4.53 -5.70
N GLY A 62 -0.73 -5.79 -5.26
CA GLY A 62 0.10 -6.90 -5.74
C GLY A 62 1.39 -7.07 -4.93
N ASN A 63 2.12 -8.16 -5.18
CA ASN A 63 3.35 -8.46 -4.44
C ASN A 63 4.44 -7.45 -4.80
N GLY A 64 5.03 -6.80 -3.79
CA GLY A 64 6.18 -5.90 -3.94
C GLY A 64 5.86 -4.49 -4.43
N LYS A 65 4.59 -4.15 -4.65
CA LYS A 65 4.17 -2.78 -4.96
C LYS A 65 3.75 -2.05 -3.68
N LEU A 66 4.29 -0.85 -3.51
CA LEU A 66 3.84 0.08 -2.49
C LEU A 66 2.43 0.56 -2.84
N THR A 67 1.65 0.95 -1.84
CA THR A 67 0.44 1.71 -2.15
C THR A 67 0.84 3.07 -2.71
N THR A 68 -0.01 3.68 -3.55
CA THR A 68 0.26 5.04 -4.09
C THR A 68 0.58 6.03 -2.97
N ARG A 69 -0.13 5.93 -1.85
CA ARG A 69 0.14 6.68 -0.62
C ARG A 69 1.54 6.46 -0.06
N ASP A 70 2.04 5.22 -0.04
CA ASP A 70 3.36 4.92 0.48
C ASP A 70 4.48 5.43 -0.46
N GLU A 71 4.21 5.46 -1.77
CA GLU A 71 5.12 6.06 -2.76
C GLU A 71 5.22 7.57 -2.58
N GLU A 72 4.08 8.25 -2.42
CA GLU A 72 4.01 9.69 -2.11
C GLU A 72 4.74 10.01 -0.80
N LEU A 73 4.51 9.24 0.26
CA LEU A 73 5.21 9.41 1.54
C LEU A 73 6.73 9.26 1.39
N ARG A 74 7.18 8.32 0.55
CA ARG A 74 8.61 8.14 0.28
C ARG A 74 9.19 9.32 -0.49
N ALA A 75 8.48 9.82 -1.51
CA ALA A 75 8.90 10.98 -2.28
C ALA A 75 9.02 12.22 -1.39
N LEU A 76 7.99 12.51 -0.59
CA LEU A 76 7.98 13.63 0.36
C LEU A 76 9.12 13.54 1.38
N ARG A 77 9.44 12.34 1.86
CA ARG A 77 10.58 12.15 2.79
C ARG A 77 11.93 12.46 2.14
N ARG A 78 12.09 12.18 0.84
CA ARG A 78 13.31 12.51 0.09
C ARG A 78 13.43 14.00 -0.12
N GLU A 79 12.37 14.64 -0.60
CA GLU A 79 12.34 16.09 -0.81
C GLU A 79 12.60 16.85 0.49
N LEU A 80 12.00 16.41 1.59
CA LEU A 80 12.22 17.02 2.91
C LEU A 80 13.67 16.86 3.39
N GLU A 81 14.35 15.76 3.04
CA GLU A 81 15.76 15.57 3.35
C GLU A 81 16.65 16.48 2.50
N GLU A 82 16.39 16.57 1.20
CA GLU A 82 17.11 17.47 0.28
C GLU A 82 16.99 18.93 0.73
N VAL A 83 15.77 19.41 1.00
CA VAL A 83 15.53 20.78 1.48
C VAL A 83 16.22 21.04 2.82
N LYS A 84 16.27 20.05 3.72
CA LYS A 84 17.01 20.19 4.99
C LYS A 84 18.50 20.34 4.76
N GLN A 85 19.07 19.54 3.86
CA GLN A 85 20.49 19.61 3.52
C GLN A 85 20.86 20.96 2.89
N GLU A 86 20.04 21.46 1.96
CA GLU A 86 20.22 22.79 1.36
C GLU A 86 20.16 23.90 2.41
N ARG A 87 19.13 23.89 3.26
CA ARG A 87 18.98 24.85 4.35
C ARG A 87 20.19 24.82 5.29
N ASP A 88 20.66 23.63 5.66
CA ASP A 88 21.76 23.48 6.59
C ASP A 88 23.10 23.88 5.96
N PHE A 89 23.28 23.64 4.66
CA PHE A 89 24.40 24.16 3.89
C PHE A 89 24.39 25.70 3.86
N LEU A 90 23.26 26.32 3.52
CA LEU A 90 23.12 27.78 3.48
C LEU A 90 23.37 28.41 4.86
N LYS A 91 22.88 27.80 5.94
CA LYS A 91 23.18 28.23 7.32
C LYS A 91 24.68 28.17 7.63
N LYS A 92 25.36 27.09 7.23
CA LYS A 92 26.82 26.95 7.40
C LYS A 92 27.57 28.00 6.58
N ALA A 93 27.16 28.25 5.33
CA ALA A 93 27.75 29.28 4.50
C ALA A 93 27.57 30.69 5.10
N ALA A 94 26.35 31.04 5.53
CA ALA A 94 26.07 32.34 6.16
C ALA A 94 26.92 32.57 7.41
N THR A 95 27.07 31.55 8.26
CA THR A 95 27.94 31.66 9.45
C THR A 95 29.42 31.78 9.12
N TYR A 96 29.89 31.15 8.04
CA TYR A 96 31.25 31.32 7.53
C TYR A 96 31.49 32.76 7.04
N PHE A 97 30.61 33.29 6.18
CA PHE A 97 30.73 34.65 5.66
C PHE A 97 30.61 35.72 6.76
N ALA A 98 29.73 35.53 7.74
CA ALA A 98 29.61 36.45 8.88
C ALA A 98 30.87 36.49 9.76
N LYS A 99 31.65 35.41 9.82
CA LYS A 99 32.93 35.36 10.58
C LYS A 99 34.10 35.99 9.84
N GLY A 100 34.08 36.02 8.49
CA GLY A 100 35.13 36.61 7.67
C GLY A 100 34.99 38.12 7.41
N SER A 101 33.87 38.73 7.80
CA SER A 101 33.60 40.17 7.62
C SER A 101 34.09 41.04 8.79
N ARG A 102 35.15 40.63 9.50
CA ARG A 102 35.73 41.35 10.64
C ARG A 102 37.17 41.75 10.36
#